data_AF-A0A6T1GZA9-F1
#
_entry.id   AF-A0A6T1GZA9-F1
#
_cell.length_a   1.000
_cell.length_b   1.000
_cell.length_c   1.000
_cell.angle_alpha   90.00
_cell.angle_beta   90.00
_cell.angle_gamma   90.00
#
_symmetry.space_group_name_H-M   'P 1'
#
loop_
_entity.id
_entity.type
_entity.pdbx_description
1 polymer ?
#
loop_
_entity_poly.entity_id
_entity_poly.type
_entity_poly.pdbx_seq_one_letter_code
_entity_poly.pdbx_strand_id
1 'polypeptide(L)'
;TGTSLGDPIEVGSFRKVMSATPRKEPLVITSSKSNVAHGEGGAGFCGFLKCVLQVSHCEGAPNLHLRVKNPHLDMEGFPCQMLTETLLLREDSAYTGVSSFGFGGTNAHAEAWGRNIMTSRGAANQDANMAFQKKLCKAPPAEITMNGDDVAEWETTGLDPRAEAASRWKISLDEDGIVEWERDDDDLPEYGDEFFVQGTFNDWTPDSLERHDSIQGLWVGTVTIGETGEELFQIIADSDEEKIYHPGQTRCTLKAASIIGPAKATKDFAWLIEGNAGDSYTIEFFQQDKHLSVMWMKQ
;
A
#
# COMPACT_ATOMS: atom_id res chain seq x y z
N THR A 1 21.83 -28.96 18.30
CA THR A 1 21.78 -28.95 19.79
C THR A 1 23.15 -28.91 20.45
N GLY A 2 24.24 -28.88 19.67
CA GLY A 2 25.60 -28.93 20.21
C GLY A 2 26.04 -30.35 20.56
N THR A 3 25.30 -31.36 20.09
CA THR A 3 25.61 -32.76 20.38
C THR A 3 26.55 -33.30 19.30
N SER A 4 27.59 -34.03 19.71
CA SER A 4 28.62 -34.53 18.80
C SER A 4 28.06 -35.41 17.68
N LEU A 5 27.02 -36.19 17.99
CA LEU A 5 26.35 -37.10 17.05
C LEU A 5 25.09 -36.52 16.42
N GLY A 6 24.29 -35.76 17.17
CA GLY A 6 23.01 -35.25 16.69
C GLY A 6 23.15 -34.13 15.66
N ASP A 7 24.14 -33.24 15.82
CA ASP A 7 24.34 -32.13 14.88
C ASP A 7 24.70 -32.63 13.46
N PRO A 8 25.59 -33.63 13.28
CA PRO A 8 25.80 -34.29 11.98
C PRO A 8 24.54 -34.92 11.38
N ILE A 9 23.71 -35.57 12.21
CA ILE A 9 22.45 -36.19 11.75
C ILE A 9 21.48 -35.12 11.25
N GLU A 10 21.33 -34.02 11.99
CA GLU A 10 20.47 -32.89 11.62
C GLU A 10 20.93 -32.24 10.30
N VAL A 11 22.22 -31.93 10.16
CA VAL A 11 22.75 -31.34 8.92
C VAL A 11 22.67 -32.30 7.74
N GLY A 12 22.92 -33.60 7.96
CA GLY A 12 22.75 -34.63 6.94
C GLY A 12 21.29 -34.73 6.46
N SER A 13 20.32 -34.56 7.36
CA SER A 13 18.90 -34.52 6.99
C SER A 13 18.56 -33.30 6.12
N PHE A 14 19.08 -32.12 6.46
CA PHE A 14 18.90 -30.92 5.65
C PHE A 14 19.52 -31.07 4.28
N ARG A 15 20.75 -31.58 4.19
CA ARG A 15 21.40 -31.86 2.91
C ARG A 15 20.52 -32.75 2.04
N LYS A 16 20.07 -33.89 2.57
CA LYS A 16 19.25 -34.85 1.81
C LYS A 16 17.97 -34.25 1.25
N VAL A 17 17.29 -33.37 2.00
CA VAL A 17 16.03 -32.75 1.58
C VAL A 17 16.28 -31.53 0.68
N MET A 18 17.19 -30.65 1.09
CA MET A 18 17.37 -29.32 0.48
C MET A 18 18.33 -29.32 -0.71
N SER A 19 19.11 -30.39 -0.92
CA SER A 19 19.96 -30.54 -2.11
C SER A 19 19.21 -31.02 -3.36
N ALA A 20 17.94 -31.43 -3.22
CA ALA A 20 17.13 -31.89 -4.35
C ALA A 20 16.82 -30.78 -5.37
N THR A 21 16.88 -29.52 -4.95
CA THR A 21 16.64 -28.36 -5.80
C THR A 21 17.87 -27.45 -5.79
N PRO A 22 18.42 -27.06 -6.95
CA PRO A 22 19.55 -26.15 -7.01
C PRO A 22 19.15 -24.78 -6.44
N ARG A 23 20.03 -24.21 -5.60
CA ARG A 23 19.85 -22.89 -4.98
C ARG A 23 20.89 -21.92 -5.52
N LYS A 24 20.47 -20.69 -5.79
CA LYS A 24 21.38 -19.60 -6.20
C LYS A 24 22.22 -19.10 -5.02
N GLU A 25 21.63 -19.08 -3.83
CA GLU A 25 22.24 -18.58 -2.60
C GLU A 25 22.35 -19.70 -1.56
N PRO A 26 23.41 -19.72 -0.73
CA PRO A 26 23.57 -20.73 0.32
C PRO A 26 22.42 -20.70 1.33
N LEU A 27 22.03 -21.88 1.83
CA LEU A 27 21.08 -21.98 2.94
C LEU A 27 21.74 -21.49 4.24
N VAL A 28 21.17 -20.47 4.85
CA VAL A 28 21.59 -19.95 6.15
C VAL A 28 21.13 -20.89 7.28
N ILE A 29 22.05 -21.35 8.10
CA ILE A 29 21.78 -22.25 9.24
C ILE A 29 22.13 -21.55 10.55
N THR A 30 21.15 -21.50 11.46
CA THR A 30 21.32 -20.93 12.79
C THR A 30 20.48 -21.66 13.83
N SER A 31 20.90 -21.61 15.09
CA SER A 31 20.18 -22.19 16.22
C SER A 31 19.96 -21.15 17.31
N SER A 32 18.70 -21.00 17.74
CA SER A 32 18.35 -20.18 18.92
C SER A 32 19.02 -20.68 20.19
N LYS A 33 19.30 -21.99 20.26
CA LYS A 33 19.94 -22.64 21.42
C LYS A 33 21.34 -22.10 21.71
N SER A 34 22.03 -21.57 20.70
CA SER A 34 23.31 -20.89 20.90
C SER A 34 23.16 -19.55 21.61
N ASN A 35 22.02 -18.86 21.46
CA ASN A 35 21.78 -17.53 22.03
C ASN A 35 21.12 -17.57 23.41
N VAL A 36 20.15 -18.47 23.59
CA VAL A 36 19.28 -18.52 24.78
C VAL A 36 19.34 -19.87 25.51
N ALA A 37 20.36 -20.67 25.24
CA ALA A 37 20.49 -22.05 25.71
C ALA A 37 19.32 -22.96 25.28
N HIS A 38 19.33 -24.21 25.73
CA HIS A 38 18.29 -25.18 25.40
C HIS A 38 17.11 -25.08 26.38
N GLY A 39 16.06 -24.36 25.99
CA GLY A 39 14.82 -24.24 26.78
C GLY A 39 13.89 -25.46 26.76
N GLU A 40 14.42 -26.68 26.64
CA GLU A 40 13.66 -27.96 26.59
C GLU A 40 12.35 -27.90 25.78
N GLY A 41 11.19 -28.02 26.42
CA GLY A 41 9.87 -27.97 25.77
C GLY A 41 9.60 -26.65 25.04
N GLY A 42 10.22 -25.54 25.48
CA GLY A 42 10.17 -24.24 24.83
C GLY A 42 11.18 -24.04 23.69
N ALA A 43 12.08 -25.00 23.44
CA ALA A 43 13.16 -24.83 22.47
C ALA A 43 12.67 -24.70 21.02
N GLY A 44 11.56 -25.36 20.68
CA GLY A 44 10.91 -25.22 19.38
C GLY A 44 10.36 -23.81 19.18
N PHE A 45 9.61 -23.31 20.16
CA PHE A 45 9.04 -21.95 20.12
C PHE A 45 10.13 -20.86 20.10
N CYS A 46 11.19 -21.00 20.90
CA CYS A 46 12.33 -20.07 20.86
C CYS A 46 13.01 -20.04 19.47
N GLY A 47 13.10 -21.20 18.81
CA GLY A 47 13.57 -21.29 17.43
C GLY A 47 12.62 -20.61 16.44
N PHE A 48 11.31 -20.86 16.58
CA PHE A 48 10.30 -20.24 15.73
C PHE A 48 10.26 -18.72 15.88
N LEU A 49 10.35 -18.20 17.12
CA LEU A 49 10.42 -16.77 17.39
C LEU A 49 11.66 -16.15 16.75
N LYS A 50 12.81 -16.83 16.79
CA LYS A 50 14.01 -16.40 16.07
C LYS A 50 13.74 -16.31 14.56
N CYS A 51 13.11 -17.32 13.95
CA CYS A 51 12.71 -17.29 12.54
C CYS A 51 11.81 -16.09 12.21
N VAL A 52 10.77 -15.82 13.02
CA VAL A 52 9.87 -14.67 12.83
C VAL A 52 10.63 -13.35 12.87
N LEU A 53 11.53 -13.18 13.84
CA LEU A 53 12.35 -11.96 13.94
C LEU A 53 13.31 -11.82 12.75
N GLN A 54 13.96 -12.91 12.33
CA GLN A 54 14.85 -12.90 11.18
C GLN A 54 14.14 -12.50 9.88
N VAL A 55 12.91 -12.97 9.67
CA VAL A 55 12.07 -12.55 8.54
C VAL A 55 11.65 -11.09 8.66
N SER A 56 11.21 -10.67 9.86
CA SER A 56 10.74 -9.29 10.09
C SER A 56 11.82 -8.24 9.90
N HIS A 57 13.09 -8.61 10.11
CA HIS A 57 14.27 -7.78 9.87
C HIS A 57 14.97 -8.04 8.52
N CYS A 58 14.63 -9.13 7.82
CA CYS A 58 15.41 -9.70 6.72
C CYS A 58 16.91 -9.83 7.05
N GLU A 59 17.21 -10.40 8.21
CA GLU A 59 18.56 -10.57 8.75
C GLU A 59 18.79 -11.97 9.32
N GLY A 60 19.96 -12.53 9.01
CA GLY A 60 20.52 -13.76 9.53
C GLY A 60 21.16 -13.55 10.90
N ALA A 61 20.61 -14.13 11.97
CA ALA A 61 21.19 -14.01 13.30
C ALA A 61 22.31 -15.05 13.55
N PRO A 62 23.43 -14.64 14.17
CA PRO A 62 24.60 -15.50 14.34
C PRO A 62 24.37 -16.66 15.31
N ASN A 63 25.16 -17.72 15.15
CA ASN A 63 25.35 -18.76 16.15
C ASN A 63 26.46 -18.34 17.11
N LEU A 64 26.16 -18.27 18.40
CA LEU A 64 27.20 -18.02 19.39
C LEU A 64 28.06 -19.28 19.56
N HIS A 65 29.30 -19.08 20.02
CA HIS A 65 30.27 -20.15 20.34
C HIS A 65 30.74 -21.00 19.14
N LEU A 66 30.33 -20.69 17.91
CA LEU A 66 30.79 -21.37 16.70
C LEU A 66 32.18 -20.85 16.28
N ARG A 67 33.24 -21.43 16.85
CA ARG A 67 34.64 -21.12 16.48
C ARG A 67 35.24 -22.15 15.53
N VAL A 68 34.96 -23.42 15.80
CA VAL A 68 35.42 -24.57 15.01
C VAL A 68 34.20 -25.46 14.77
N LYS A 69 34.02 -25.90 13.52
CA LYS A 69 32.92 -26.80 13.15
C LYS A 69 33.18 -28.19 13.70
N ASN A 70 32.12 -28.91 14.05
CA ASN A 70 32.22 -30.33 14.39
C ASN A 70 32.82 -31.09 13.17
N PRO A 71 33.91 -31.86 13.34
CA PRO A 71 34.62 -32.54 12.24
C PRO A 71 33.76 -33.60 11.53
N HIS A 72 32.67 -34.04 12.14
CA HIS A 72 31.71 -34.98 11.55
C HIS A 72 30.65 -34.31 10.67
N LEU A 73 30.66 -32.98 10.55
CA LEU A 73 29.76 -32.25 9.66
C LEU A 73 30.23 -32.35 8.21
N ASP A 74 29.54 -33.16 7.41
CA ASP A 74 29.73 -33.19 5.96
C ASP A 74 28.78 -32.18 5.28
N MET A 75 29.36 -31.10 4.77
CA MET A 75 28.66 -30.06 4.00
C MET A 75 29.10 -30.03 2.53
N GLU A 76 29.86 -31.03 2.07
CA GLU A 76 30.37 -31.07 0.71
C GLU A 76 29.21 -31.22 -0.30
N GLY A 77 29.20 -30.37 -1.33
CA GLY A 77 28.13 -30.34 -2.34
C GLY A 77 26.77 -29.85 -1.83
N PHE A 78 26.69 -29.31 -0.61
CA PHE A 78 25.48 -28.67 -0.07
C PHE A 78 25.77 -27.20 0.25
N PRO A 79 25.33 -26.24 -0.59
CA PRO A 79 25.59 -24.83 -0.37
C PRO A 79 24.81 -24.35 0.86
N CYS A 80 25.45 -24.38 2.01
CA CYS A 80 24.92 -23.90 3.28
C CYS A 80 25.98 -23.13 4.08
N GLN A 81 25.53 -22.23 4.93
CA GLN A 81 26.38 -21.35 5.72
C GLN A 81 25.88 -21.27 7.16
N MET A 82 26.71 -21.67 8.11
CA MET A 82 26.47 -21.43 9.53
C MET A 82 27.00 -20.04 9.89
N LEU A 83 26.13 -19.16 10.36
CA LEU A 83 26.50 -17.77 10.63
C LEU A 83 27.28 -17.63 11.93
N THR A 84 28.36 -16.85 11.89
CA THR A 84 29.14 -16.37 13.05
C THR A 84 28.94 -14.89 13.32
N GLU A 85 28.43 -14.16 12.33
CA GLU A 85 28.09 -12.74 12.37
C GLU A 85 26.72 -12.51 11.75
N THR A 86 26.13 -11.34 11.98
CA THR A 86 24.84 -10.99 11.39
C THR A 86 24.99 -10.81 9.87
N LEU A 87 24.09 -11.42 9.10
CA LEU A 87 24.09 -11.36 7.64
C LEU A 87 22.80 -10.69 7.13
N LEU A 88 22.89 -9.67 6.31
CA LEU A 88 21.72 -9.11 5.63
C LEU A 88 21.20 -10.10 4.58
N LEU A 89 19.92 -10.46 4.65
CA LEU A 89 19.26 -11.19 3.57
C LEU A 89 19.00 -10.20 2.42
N ARG A 90 19.29 -10.61 1.18
CA ARG A 90 19.25 -9.70 0.00
C ARG A 90 17.85 -9.17 -0.30
N GLU A 91 16.85 -10.01 -0.11
CA GLU A 91 15.45 -9.71 -0.42
C GLU A 91 14.71 -9.14 0.80
N ASP A 92 13.70 -8.30 0.56
CA ASP A 92 12.80 -7.77 1.59
C ASP A 92 11.70 -8.75 1.99
N SER A 93 11.84 -10.01 1.59
CA SER A 93 11.03 -11.13 2.06
C SER A 93 11.88 -12.38 2.13
N ALA A 94 11.54 -13.27 3.07
CA ALA A 94 12.30 -14.50 3.26
C ALA A 94 11.40 -15.65 3.73
N TYR A 95 11.78 -16.86 3.30
CA TYR A 95 11.31 -18.09 3.93
C TYR A 95 12.32 -18.51 5.00
N THR A 96 11.82 -18.89 6.16
CA THR A 96 12.60 -19.47 7.26
C THR A 96 11.95 -20.75 7.73
N GLY A 97 12.75 -21.66 8.26
CA GLY A 97 12.28 -22.92 8.82
C GLY A 97 12.92 -23.17 10.17
N VAL A 98 12.16 -23.80 11.07
CA VAL A 98 12.65 -24.27 12.37
C VAL A 98 12.41 -25.76 12.49
N SER A 99 13.45 -26.49 12.88
CA SER A 99 13.37 -27.88 13.30
C SER A 99 13.56 -28.00 14.82
N SER A 100 12.78 -28.87 15.45
CA SER A 100 12.94 -29.23 16.85
C SER A 100 12.73 -30.73 17.05
N PHE A 101 13.74 -31.38 17.62
CA PHE A 101 13.78 -32.83 17.81
C PHE A 101 13.81 -33.16 19.30
N GLY A 102 12.76 -33.82 19.79
CA GLY A 102 12.69 -34.29 21.16
C GLY A 102 13.54 -35.55 21.34
N PHE A 103 14.16 -35.71 22.51
CA PHE A 103 14.99 -36.88 22.81
C PHE A 103 14.24 -38.22 22.68
N GLY A 104 12.90 -38.21 22.86
CA GLY A 104 12.03 -39.38 22.67
C GLY A 104 11.77 -39.75 21.21
N GLY A 105 12.32 -39.02 20.24
CA GLY A 105 12.19 -39.28 18.81
C GLY A 105 11.08 -38.50 18.10
N THR A 106 10.27 -37.72 18.82
CA THR A 106 9.27 -36.82 18.22
C THR A 106 9.96 -35.65 17.54
N ASN A 107 9.68 -35.47 16.25
CA ASN A 107 10.25 -34.42 15.42
C ASN A 107 9.15 -33.44 14.99
N ALA A 108 9.44 -32.15 15.06
CA ALA A 108 8.59 -31.09 14.55
C ALA A 108 9.39 -30.19 13.60
N HIS A 109 8.76 -29.80 12.49
CA HIS A 109 9.29 -28.80 11.57
C HIS A 109 8.19 -27.79 11.25
N ALA A 110 8.55 -26.51 11.20
CA ALA A 110 7.64 -25.45 10.82
C ALA A 110 8.35 -24.48 9.87
N GLU A 111 7.60 -23.94 8.91
CA GLU A 111 8.07 -22.97 7.95
C GLU A 111 7.29 -21.67 8.11
N ALA A 112 7.94 -20.55 7.86
CA ALA A 112 7.34 -19.23 7.88
C ALA A 112 7.85 -18.42 6.70
N TRP A 113 6.94 -17.63 6.13
CA TRP A 113 7.25 -16.60 5.16
C TRP A 113 6.83 -15.26 5.72
N GLY A 114 7.55 -14.20 5.35
CA GLY A 114 7.13 -12.85 5.63
C GLY A 114 8.03 -11.83 4.96
N ARG A 115 7.77 -10.57 5.27
CA ARG A 115 8.44 -9.39 4.71
C ARG A 115 9.13 -8.59 5.79
N ASN A 116 10.10 -7.79 5.38
CA ASN A 116 10.72 -6.80 6.24
C ASN A 116 9.68 -5.79 6.71
N ILE A 117 9.51 -5.66 8.02
CA ILE A 117 8.62 -4.67 8.64
C ILE A 117 9.32 -3.85 9.73
N MET A 118 10.56 -4.23 10.08
CA MET A 118 11.28 -3.67 11.24
C MET A 118 12.43 -2.74 10.87
N THR A 119 13.04 -2.88 9.69
CA THR A 119 14.20 -2.06 9.28
C THR A 119 13.79 -0.96 8.30
N SER A 120 14.70 -0.05 7.98
CA SER A 120 14.48 1.00 6.97
C SER A 120 14.07 0.44 5.59
N ARG A 121 14.47 -0.79 5.25
CA ARG A 121 13.99 -1.49 4.06
C ARG A 121 12.50 -1.85 4.13
N GLY A 122 12.01 -2.19 5.32
CA GLY A 122 10.58 -2.38 5.60
C GLY A 122 9.80 -1.07 5.75
N ALA A 123 10.51 0.06 5.94
CA ALA A 123 9.92 1.39 6.05
C ALA A 123 9.67 2.08 4.70
N ALA A 124 9.94 1.41 3.56
CA ALA A 124 9.68 1.94 2.23
C ALA A 124 8.21 2.37 1.98
N ASN A 125 7.28 1.96 2.86
CA ASN A 125 5.87 2.33 2.85
C ASN A 125 5.44 3.26 4.01
N GLN A 126 6.37 3.86 4.77
CA GLN A 126 6.01 4.92 5.71
C GLN A 126 5.92 6.25 4.98
N ASP A 127 4.72 6.53 4.46
CA ASP A 127 4.37 7.86 3.98
C ASP A 127 4.56 8.88 5.13
N ALA A 128 5.32 9.94 4.86
CA ALA A 128 5.55 11.03 5.81
C ALA A 128 4.23 11.61 6.33
N ASN A 129 3.21 11.69 5.47
CA ASN A 129 1.87 12.13 5.85
C ASN A 129 1.22 11.16 6.83
N MET A 130 1.35 9.85 6.61
CA MET A 130 0.80 8.83 7.50
C MET A 130 1.51 8.83 8.87
N ALA A 131 2.82 9.07 8.89
CA ALA A 131 3.57 9.22 10.14
C ALA A 131 3.14 10.48 10.91
N PHE A 132 2.93 11.60 10.21
CA PHE A 132 2.43 12.84 10.77
C PHE A 132 1.01 12.70 11.32
N GLN A 133 0.09 12.10 10.56
CA GLN A 133 -1.28 11.80 11.00
C GLN A 133 -1.30 10.94 12.26
N LYS A 134 -0.49 9.88 12.33
CA LYS A 134 -0.38 9.05 13.54
C LYS A 134 0.12 9.83 14.75
N LYS A 135 0.99 10.82 14.54
CA LYS A 135 1.47 11.70 15.60
C LYS A 135 0.35 12.63 16.08
N LEU A 136 -0.44 13.20 15.17
CA LEU A 136 -1.61 14.03 15.50
C LEU A 136 -2.66 13.25 16.29
N CYS A 137 -3.01 12.02 15.89
CA CYS A 137 -3.98 11.19 16.62
C CYS A 137 -3.53 10.79 18.03
N LYS A 138 -2.23 10.89 18.32
CA LYS A 138 -1.65 10.58 19.64
C LYS A 138 -1.28 11.83 20.43
N ALA A 139 -1.50 13.02 19.87
CA ALA A 139 -1.24 14.27 20.56
C ALA A 139 -2.12 14.37 21.82
N PRO A 140 -1.66 15.04 22.88
CA PRO A 140 -2.53 15.36 24.01
C PRO A 140 -3.76 16.15 23.53
N PRO A 141 -4.90 16.06 24.24
CA PRO A 141 -6.09 16.82 23.90
C PRO A 141 -5.77 18.32 23.85
N ALA A 142 -6.40 19.04 22.92
CA ALA A 142 -6.25 20.48 22.79
C ALA A 142 -6.56 21.17 24.12
N GLU A 143 -5.73 22.14 24.51
CA GLU A 143 -6.03 22.99 25.66
C GLU A 143 -7.11 24.00 25.25
N ILE A 144 -8.11 24.17 26.11
CA ILE A 144 -9.21 25.10 25.91
C ILE A 144 -9.00 26.30 26.82
N THR A 145 -8.85 27.48 26.23
CA THR A 145 -8.81 28.74 26.97
C THR A 145 -10.19 29.38 26.93
N MET A 146 -10.81 29.51 28.11
CA MET A 146 -12.15 30.09 28.25
C MET A 146 -12.07 31.62 28.27
N ASN A 147 -12.36 32.25 27.13
CA ASN A 147 -12.34 33.70 26.97
C ASN A 147 -13.73 34.33 27.14
N GLY A 148 -14.48 33.95 28.17
CA GLY A 148 -15.83 34.45 28.42
C GLY A 148 -16.85 33.34 28.71
N ASP A 149 -18.11 33.74 28.85
CA ASP A 149 -19.23 32.82 29.14
C ASP A 149 -19.80 32.18 27.86
N ASP A 150 -19.54 32.77 26.68
CA ASP A 150 -19.91 32.16 25.41
C ASP A 150 -18.89 31.09 25.03
N VAL A 151 -19.38 29.85 24.89
CA VAL A 151 -18.57 28.72 24.47
C VAL A 151 -17.97 28.97 23.08
N ALA A 152 -18.59 29.77 22.21
CA ALA A 152 -18.05 30.08 20.88
C ALA A 152 -16.78 30.94 20.93
N GLU A 153 -16.55 31.70 22.00
CA GLU A 153 -15.38 32.59 22.15
C GLU A 153 -14.14 31.85 22.71
N TRP A 154 -14.29 30.57 23.06
CA TRP A 154 -13.19 29.78 23.63
C TRP A 154 -12.19 29.39 22.55
N GLU A 155 -10.91 29.61 22.84
CA GLU A 155 -9.77 29.30 21.97
C GLU A 155 -9.20 27.91 22.26
N THR A 156 -8.74 27.22 21.21
CA THR A 156 -8.16 25.87 21.33
C THR A 156 -6.79 25.79 20.67
N THR A 157 -5.81 25.18 21.35
CA THR A 157 -4.44 25.02 20.82
C THR A 157 -4.26 23.86 19.83
N GLY A 158 -5.36 23.19 19.46
CA GLY A 158 -5.36 22.01 18.61
C GLY A 158 -6.70 21.79 17.91
N LEU A 159 -6.95 20.56 17.45
CA LEU A 159 -8.24 20.18 16.86
C LEU A 159 -9.38 20.51 17.82
N ASP A 160 -10.32 21.32 17.37
CA ASP A 160 -11.45 21.76 18.18
C ASP A 160 -12.32 20.55 18.58
N PRO A 161 -12.46 20.23 19.87
CA PRO A 161 -13.29 19.11 20.32
C PRO A 161 -14.78 19.32 20.04
N ARG A 162 -15.20 20.55 19.69
CA ARG A 162 -16.56 20.90 19.27
C ARG A 162 -16.80 20.64 17.79
N ALA A 163 -15.75 20.33 17.01
CA ALA A 163 -15.87 20.09 15.57
C ALA A 163 -16.79 18.90 15.26
N GLU A 164 -17.53 18.99 14.16
CA GLU A 164 -18.40 17.91 13.70
C GLU A 164 -17.59 16.72 13.17
N ALA A 165 -18.19 15.53 13.22
CA ALA A 165 -17.58 14.36 12.59
C ALA A 165 -17.43 14.61 11.08
N ALA A 166 -16.23 14.36 10.55
CA ALA A 166 -15.82 14.61 9.15
C ALA A 166 -15.47 16.05 8.75
N SER A 167 -15.39 17.00 9.69
CA SER A 167 -14.80 18.33 9.42
C SER A 167 -13.34 18.21 8.96
N ARG A 168 -12.97 19.02 7.96
CA ARG A 168 -11.58 19.13 7.49
C ARG A 168 -10.89 20.30 8.16
N TRP A 169 -9.59 20.16 8.35
CA TRP A 169 -8.75 21.14 9.02
C TRP A 169 -7.42 21.23 8.28
N LYS A 170 -7.01 22.46 8.03
CA LYS A 170 -5.70 22.81 7.50
C LYS A 170 -4.78 23.06 8.68
N ILE A 171 -3.59 22.48 8.58
CA ILE A 171 -2.58 22.57 9.63
C ILE A 171 -1.37 23.26 9.04
N SER A 172 -1.06 24.47 9.53
CA SER A 172 0.15 25.22 9.20
C SER A 172 1.14 25.15 10.36
N LEU A 173 2.42 25.22 10.02
CA LEU A 173 3.51 25.38 10.99
C LEU A 173 4.19 26.70 10.65
N ASP A 174 4.25 27.63 11.60
CA ASP A 174 4.96 28.89 11.40
C ASP A 174 6.49 28.74 11.58
N GLU A 175 7.23 29.83 11.39
CA GLU A 175 8.70 29.86 11.50
C GLU A 175 9.20 29.59 12.93
N ASP A 176 8.36 29.83 13.95
CA ASP A 176 8.65 29.60 15.36
C ASP A 176 8.27 28.17 15.81
N GLY A 177 7.71 27.37 14.90
CA GLY A 177 7.30 25.99 15.13
C GLY A 177 5.96 25.85 15.85
N ILE A 178 5.17 26.91 15.91
CA ILE A 178 3.80 26.92 16.41
C ILE A 178 2.89 26.31 15.34
N VAL A 179 2.03 25.38 15.77
CA VAL A 179 1.06 24.72 14.90
C VAL A 179 -0.23 25.51 14.93
N GLU A 180 -0.64 26.04 13.79
CA GLU A 180 -1.92 26.70 13.61
C GLU A 180 -2.92 25.73 12.98
N TRP A 181 -4.14 25.73 13.53
CA TRP A 181 -5.25 24.90 13.07
C TRP A 181 -6.33 25.82 12.53
N GLU A 182 -6.55 25.75 11.22
CA GLU A 182 -7.60 26.48 10.54
C GLU A 182 -8.64 25.49 10.06
N ARG A 183 -9.92 25.78 10.28
CA ARG A 183 -10.99 24.95 9.73
C ARG A 183 -10.91 25.06 8.22
N ASP A 184 -10.75 23.93 7.56
CA ASP A 184 -10.69 23.87 6.11
C ASP A 184 -12.13 23.86 5.60
N ASP A 185 -12.68 25.06 5.48
CA ASP A 185 -13.96 25.34 4.86
C ASP A 185 -13.86 25.40 3.33
N ASP A 186 -12.76 24.90 2.72
CA ASP A 186 -12.75 24.62 1.29
C ASP A 186 -13.92 23.67 1.01
N ASP A 187 -14.98 24.26 0.44
CA ASP A 187 -16.17 23.59 -0.04
C ASP A 187 -15.72 22.30 -0.73
N LEU A 188 -16.32 21.15 -0.35
CA LEU A 188 -16.23 19.96 -1.19
C LEU A 188 -16.38 20.45 -2.64
N PRO A 189 -15.44 20.12 -3.56
CA PRO A 189 -15.51 20.69 -4.90
C PRO A 189 -16.92 20.46 -5.40
N GLU A 190 -17.63 21.53 -5.73
CA GLU A 190 -19.01 21.44 -6.19
C GLU A 190 -19.00 20.51 -7.40
N TYR A 191 -19.33 19.24 -7.17
CA TYR A 191 -19.14 18.18 -8.16
C TYR A 191 -20.04 18.38 -9.37
N GLY A 192 -21.00 19.30 -9.27
CA GLY A 192 -22.06 19.56 -10.21
C GLY A 192 -23.31 18.78 -9.89
N ASP A 193 -24.45 19.37 -10.19
CA ASP A 193 -25.76 18.73 -10.10
C ASP A 193 -26.16 18.09 -11.44
N GLU A 194 -25.65 18.63 -12.55
CA GLU A 194 -25.90 18.14 -13.91
C GLU A 194 -24.59 17.89 -14.66
N PHE A 195 -24.53 16.83 -15.45
CA PHE A 195 -23.33 16.47 -16.20
C PHE A 195 -23.62 16.41 -17.69
N PHE A 196 -22.66 16.87 -18.47
CA PHE A 196 -22.73 16.96 -19.91
C PHE A 196 -21.47 16.36 -20.52
N VAL A 197 -21.58 15.76 -21.69
CA VAL A 197 -20.43 15.34 -22.49
C VAL A 197 -20.12 16.42 -23.52
N GLN A 198 -18.85 16.74 -23.68
CA GLN A 198 -18.36 17.63 -24.73
C GLN A 198 -17.16 17.00 -25.41
N GLY A 199 -17.01 17.20 -26.72
CA GLY A 199 -15.94 16.55 -27.47
C GLY A 199 -15.84 17.00 -28.91
N THR A 200 -14.98 16.35 -29.69
CA THR A 200 -14.80 16.67 -31.11
C THR A 200 -16.06 16.42 -31.95
N PHE A 201 -16.92 15.47 -31.53
CA PHE A 201 -18.15 15.10 -32.21
C PHE A 201 -19.27 16.17 -32.12
N ASN A 202 -19.18 17.10 -31.18
CA ASN A 202 -20.14 18.19 -30.98
C ASN A 202 -19.47 19.56 -30.88
N ASP A 203 -18.31 19.73 -31.54
CA ASP A 203 -17.55 21.00 -31.55
C ASP A 203 -17.22 21.53 -30.14
N TRP A 204 -17.08 20.64 -29.15
CA TRP A 204 -16.89 20.95 -27.74
C TRP A 204 -18.02 21.77 -27.13
N THR A 205 -19.25 21.50 -27.56
CA THR A 205 -20.45 22.06 -26.93
C THR A 205 -21.00 21.05 -25.91
N PRO A 206 -21.44 21.48 -24.72
CA PRO A 206 -22.01 20.58 -23.73
C PRO A 206 -23.30 19.91 -24.26
N ASP A 207 -23.32 18.59 -24.30
CA ASP A 207 -24.49 17.76 -24.62
C ASP A 207 -24.92 16.96 -23.39
N SER A 208 -26.21 16.95 -23.09
CA SER A 208 -26.72 16.47 -21.80
C SER A 208 -26.51 14.97 -21.61
N LEU A 209 -26.00 14.57 -20.43
CA LEU A 209 -26.10 13.18 -19.99
C LEU A 209 -27.43 12.97 -19.26
N GLU A 210 -28.05 11.82 -19.47
CA GLU A 210 -29.27 11.42 -18.78
C GLU A 210 -28.95 10.66 -17.50
N ARG A 211 -29.69 10.92 -16.41
CA ARG A 211 -29.55 10.13 -15.18
C ARG A 211 -30.07 8.72 -15.41
N HIS A 212 -29.32 7.72 -14.96
CA HIS A 212 -29.77 6.34 -15.02
C HIS A 212 -30.89 6.07 -14.00
N ASP A 213 -31.98 5.41 -14.42
CA ASP A 213 -33.19 5.23 -13.61
C ASP A 213 -32.98 4.46 -12.30
N SER A 214 -32.04 3.51 -12.27
CA SER A 214 -31.87 2.56 -11.15
C SER A 214 -30.54 2.67 -10.41
N ILE A 215 -29.57 3.43 -10.94
CA ILE A 215 -28.23 3.55 -10.36
C ILE A 215 -28.00 5.01 -10.02
N GLN A 216 -28.10 5.34 -8.73
CA GLN A 216 -27.87 6.69 -8.25
C GLN A 216 -26.44 7.14 -8.57
N GLY A 217 -26.28 8.34 -9.12
CA GLY A 217 -24.98 8.91 -9.47
C GLY A 217 -24.44 8.49 -10.85
N LEU A 218 -25.13 7.60 -11.58
CA LEU A 218 -24.77 7.21 -12.94
C LEU A 218 -25.46 8.10 -13.98
N TRP A 219 -24.67 8.60 -14.91
CA TRP A 219 -25.06 9.47 -16.01
C TRP A 219 -24.68 8.82 -17.33
N VAL A 220 -25.58 8.85 -18.30
CA VAL A 220 -25.45 8.10 -19.55
C VAL A 220 -25.65 9.01 -20.75
N GLY A 221 -24.78 8.91 -21.74
CA GLY A 221 -24.86 9.64 -22.99
C GLY A 221 -24.45 8.76 -24.16
N THR A 222 -24.69 9.23 -25.38
CA THR A 222 -24.30 8.51 -26.60
C THR A 222 -23.44 9.40 -27.48
N VAL A 223 -22.34 8.84 -27.97
CA VAL A 223 -21.42 9.51 -28.90
C VAL A 223 -21.29 8.67 -30.16
N THR A 224 -21.37 9.31 -31.32
CA THR A 224 -21.18 8.67 -32.62
C THR A 224 -19.83 9.08 -33.19
N ILE A 225 -19.06 8.10 -33.67
CA ILE A 225 -17.75 8.35 -34.28
C ILE A 225 -17.91 8.97 -35.67
N GLY A 226 -17.25 10.12 -35.90
CA GLY A 226 -17.22 10.81 -37.18
C GLY A 226 -16.33 10.12 -38.24
N GLU A 227 -16.17 10.78 -39.39
CA GLU A 227 -15.40 10.25 -40.54
C GLU A 227 -13.90 10.05 -40.25
N THR A 228 -13.37 10.69 -39.21
CA THR A 228 -11.97 10.59 -38.76
C THR A 228 -11.64 9.23 -38.14
N GLY A 229 -12.65 8.50 -37.63
CA GLY A 229 -12.47 7.25 -36.88
C GLY A 229 -11.98 7.43 -35.44
N GLU A 230 -11.84 8.68 -34.99
CA GLU A 230 -11.34 9.05 -33.66
C GLU A 230 -12.14 10.22 -33.11
N GLU A 231 -12.63 10.09 -31.87
CA GLU A 231 -13.32 11.17 -31.15
C GLU A 231 -12.70 11.37 -29.77
N LEU A 232 -12.50 12.65 -29.41
CA LEU A 232 -12.10 13.05 -28.07
C LEU A 232 -13.30 13.53 -27.27
N PHE A 233 -13.34 13.26 -25.98
CA PHE A 233 -14.37 13.78 -25.09
C PHE A 233 -13.88 14.10 -23.67
N GLN A 234 -14.63 14.97 -23.00
CA GLN A 234 -14.56 15.33 -21.59
C GLN A 234 -15.97 15.36 -21.00
N ILE A 235 -16.07 15.32 -19.67
CA ILE A 235 -17.33 15.56 -18.97
C ILE A 235 -17.26 16.94 -18.31
N ILE A 236 -18.32 17.73 -18.42
CA ILE A 236 -18.43 19.07 -17.82
C ILE A 236 -19.63 19.07 -16.85
N ALA A 237 -19.44 19.64 -15.67
CA ALA A 237 -20.48 19.79 -14.66
C ALA A 237 -21.14 21.17 -14.79
N ASP A 238 -22.47 21.20 -14.65
CA ASP A 238 -23.33 22.40 -14.68
C ASP A 238 -23.15 23.31 -15.92
N SER A 239 -22.57 22.77 -17.00
CA SER A 239 -22.10 23.56 -18.15
C SER A 239 -21.12 24.69 -17.78
N ASP A 240 -20.35 24.52 -16.71
CA ASP A 240 -19.34 25.47 -16.22
C ASP A 240 -17.93 25.08 -16.71
N GLU A 241 -17.29 26.00 -17.46
CA GLU A 241 -15.94 25.79 -18.02
C GLU A 241 -14.84 25.63 -16.94
N GLU A 242 -15.12 26.02 -15.69
CA GLU A 242 -14.21 25.80 -14.56
C GLU A 242 -14.44 24.44 -13.89
N LYS A 243 -15.48 23.69 -14.25
CA LYS A 243 -15.84 22.37 -13.68
C LYS A 243 -15.76 21.23 -14.70
N ILE A 244 -14.54 20.96 -15.20
CA ILE A 244 -14.30 19.91 -16.20
C ILE A 244 -13.67 18.67 -15.54
N TYR A 245 -14.14 17.50 -15.94
CA TYR A 245 -13.57 16.19 -15.63
C TYR A 245 -12.84 15.63 -16.85
N HIS A 246 -11.61 15.19 -16.63
CA HIS A 246 -10.72 14.76 -17.69
C HIS A 246 -9.73 13.69 -17.22
N PRO A 247 -9.08 12.94 -18.13
CA PRO A 247 -8.00 12.04 -17.76
C PRO A 247 -6.73 12.82 -17.42
N GLY A 248 -5.87 12.25 -16.57
CA GLY A 248 -4.54 12.81 -16.29
C GLY A 248 -3.52 12.72 -17.44
N GLN A 249 -3.91 12.16 -18.58
CA GLN A 249 -3.07 12.00 -19.77
C GLN A 249 -3.79 12.56 -20.99
N THR A 250 -3.05 13.13 -21.92
CA THR A 250 -3.59 13.62 -23.18
C THR A 250 -3.99 12.45 -24.08
N ARG A 251 -5.14 12.56 -24.77
CA ARG A 251 -5.66 11.53 -25.71
C ARG A 251 -5.71 10.12 -25.09
N CYS A 252 -6.36 9.98 -23.95
CA CYS A 252 -6.32 8.77 -23.13
C CYS A 252 -7.32 7.69 -23.60
N THR A 253 -6.82 6.51 -23.99
CA THR A 253 -7.67 5.34 -24.35
C THR A 253 -7.96 4.42 -23.16
N LEU A 254 -7.34 4.65 -22.01
CA LEU A 254 -7.50 3.82 -20.80
C LEU A 254 -8.76 4.21 -20.04
N LYS A 255 -9.70 3.27 -19.92
CA LYS A 255 -10.93 3.43 -19.11
C LYS A 255 -10.66 3.48 -17.60
N ALA A 256 -9.57 2.83 -17.17
CA ALA A 256 -9.13 2.84 -15.77
C ALA A 256 -8.21 4.02 -15.43
N ALA A 257 -8.09 5.02 -16.31
CA ALA A 257 -7.31 6.21 -16.02
C ALA A 257 -7.92 7.00 -14.87
N SER A 258 -7.07 7.58 -14.02
CA SER A 258 -7.51 8.48 -12.97
C SER A 258 -8.21 9.70 -13.58
N ILE A 259 -9.41 9.98 -13.07
CA ILE A 259 -10.21 11.15 -13.43
C ILE A 259 -9.72 12.33 -12.56
N ILE A 260 -9.38 13.43 -13.21
CA ILE A 260 -9.00 14.70 -12.59
C ILE A 260 -10.16 15.67 -12.80
N GLY A 261 -10.52 16.42 -11.75
CA GLY A 261 -11.61 17.40 -11.75
C GLY A 261 -12.57 17.22 -10.57
N PRO A 262 -13.57 18.11 -10.44
CA PRO A 262 -13.88 19.20 -11.36
C PRO A 262 -12.85 20.32 -11.27
N ALA A 263 -12.28 20.72 -12.41
CA ALA A 263 -11.34 21.85 -12.53
C ALA A 263 -11.24 22.32 -13.98
N LYS A 264 -10.74 23.54 -14.21
CA LYS A 264 -10.44 24.03 -15.56
C LYS A 264 -9.39 23.14 -16.25
N ALA A 265 -9.72 22.67 -17.46
CA ALA A 265 -8.84 21.79 -18.23
C ALA A 265 -8.71 22.24 -19.69
N THR A 266 -7.55 21.98 -20.30
CA THR A 266 -7.40 22.15 -21.75
C THR A 266 -7.97 20.95 -22.49
N LYS A 267 -8.41 21.17 -23.73
CA LYS A 267 -9.02 20.14 -24.61
C LYS A 267 -8.06 18.99 -24.97
N ASP A 268 -6.77 19.15 -24.74
CA ASP A 268 -5.75 18.11 -24.96
C ASP A 268 -5.89 16.94 -23.96
N PHE A 269 -6.34 17.24 -22.74
CA PHE A 269 -6.62 16.24 -21.71
C PHE A 269 -8.02 15.69 -21.92
N ALA A 270 -8.16 14.75 -22.84
CA ALA A 270 -9.46 14.15 -23.17
C ALA A 270 -9.34 12.65 -23.36
N TRP A 271 -10.43 11.94 -23.09
CA TRP A 271 -10.52 10.52 -23.41
C TRP A 271 -10.66 10.35 -24.92
N LEU A 272 -10.00 9.33 -25.47
CA LEU A 272 -10.00 9.01 -26.89
C LEU A 272 -10.82 7.74 -27.13
N ILE A 273 -11.82 7.84 -27.99
CA ILE A 273 -12.57 6.70 -28.52
C ILE A 273 -12.15 6.49 -29.97
N GLU A 274 -11.70 5.27 -30.28
CA GLU A 274 -11.33 4.84 -31.64
C GLU A 274 -12.39 3.87 -32.16
N GLY A 275 -12.84 4.04 -33.40
CA GLY A 275 -13.88 3.21 -33.99
C GLY A 275 -14.01 3.42 -35.50
N ASN A 276 -14.96 2.72 -36.13
CA ASN A 276 -15.30 3.00 -37.52
C ASN A 276 -16.29 4.17 -37.58
N ALA A 277 -16.25 4.94 -38.68
CA ALA A 277 -17.23 5.99 -38.92
C ALA A 277 -18.67 5.45 -38.82
N GLY A 278 -19.49 6.10 -38.01
CA GLY A 278 -20.86 5.67 -37.71
C GLY A 278 -21.01 4.68 -36.56
N ASP A 279 -19.92 4.22 -35.93
CA ASP A 279 -20.00 3.44 -34.69
C ASP A 279 -20.56 4.31 -33.56
N SER A 280 -21.52 3.78 -32.80
CA SER A 280 -22.13 4.44 -31.65
C SER A 280 -21.54 3.86 -30.35
N TYR A 281 -21.19 4.74 -29.41
CA TYR A 281 -20.67 4.41 -28.09
C TYR A 281 -21.54 5.02 -27.01
N THR A 282 -21.94 4.21 -26.04
CA THR A 282 -22.56 4.69 -24.80
C THR A 282 -21.48 5.10 -23.81
N ILE A 283 -21.53 6.33 -23.33
CA ILE A 283 -20.67 6.87 -22.27
C ILE A 283 -21.44 6.77 -20.96
N GLU A 284 -20.79 6.21 -19.95
CA GLU A 284 -21.27 6.08 -18.59
C GLU A 284 -20.32 6.87 -17.68
N PHE A 285 -20.83 7.88 -17.00
CA PHE A 285 -20.10 8.66 -16.01
C PHE A 285 -20.75 8.48 -14.64
N PHE A 286 -20.00 7.97 -13.68
CA PHE A 286 -20.47 7.77 -12.31
C PHE A 286 -19.83 8.81 -11.39
N GLN A 287 -20.66 9.58 -10.69
CA GLN A 287 -20.26 10.48 -9.63
C GLN A 287 -21.15 10.25 -8.40
N GLN A 288 -20.51 9.84 -7.30
CA GLN A 288 -21.13 9.79 -5.98
C GLN A 288 -20.07 10.00 -4.91
N ASP A 289 -20.27 11.00 -4.04
CA ASP A 289 -19.30 11.42 -3.04
C ASP A 289 -17.89 11.67 -3.65
N LYS A 290 -16.89 10.86 -3.29
CA LYS A 290 -15.52 10.92 -3.80
C LYS A 290 -15.25 9.92 -4.93
N HIS A 291 -16.23 9.10 -5.28
CA HIS A 291 -16.07 8.05 -6.29
C HIS A 291 -16.43 8.59 -7.67
N LEU A 292 -15.45 8.54 -8.56
CA LEU A 292 -15.56 8.93 -9.96
C LEU A 292 -15.18 7.74 -10.83
N SER A 293 -16.00 7.42 -11.83
CA SER A 293 -15.61 6.50 -12.91
C SER A 293 -16.21 6.94 -14.23
N VAL A 294 -15.52 6.60 -15.32
CA VAL A 294 -15.98 6.84 -16.68
C VAL A 294 -15.74 5.60 -17.49
N MET A 295 -16.75 5.19 -18.23
CA MET A 295 -16.73 4.03 -19.09
C MET A 295 -17.35 4.40 -20.43
N TRP A 296 -16.88 3.80 -21.51
CA TRP A 296 -17.54 3.87 -22.80
C TRP A 296 -17.59 2.50 -23.44
N MET A 297 -18.72 2.15 -24.05
CA MET A 297 -18.98 0.83 -24.62
C MET A 297 -19.62 0.98 -25.99
N LYS A 298 -19.15 0.20 -26.96
CA LYS A 298 -19.74 0.17 -28.29
C LYS A 298 -21.15 -0.44 -28.21
N GLN A 299 -22.12 0.19 -28.85
CA GLN A 299 -23.49 -0.33 -29.01
C GLN A 299 -23.54 -1.49 -30.01
#